data_AF-A0A8S3Z9E9-F1
#
_entry.id   AF-A0A8S3Z9E9-F1
#
_cell.length_a   1.000
_cell.length_b   1.000
_cell.length_c   1.000
_cell.angle_alpha   90.00
_cell.angle_beta   90.00
_cell.angle_gamma   90.00
#
_symmetry.space_group_name_H-M   'P 1'
#
loop_
_entity.id
_entity.type
_entity.pdbx_description
1 polymer ?
#
loop_
_entity_poly.entity_id
_entity_poly.type
_entity_poly.pdbx_seq_one_letter_code
_entity_poly.pdbx_strand_id
1 'polypeptide(L)'
;MPLCVTLTFTIGLMSALNIDILTNQDFVWGFGLVVNGLMFISMVVYVGAAKFRAVLVNDFGLDDWKLSKTWEWVIKFVAPIEAVALIVWWAIDLINAESAEGEKWYDFGRETFMVTIIQWLALLVLLVAINMVVVFCILRRRGGETTTLLEKYDTLTASDTVERRQLRNGQSIEIKM
;
A
#
# COMPACT_ATOMS: atom_id res chain seq x y z
N MET A 1 3.58 17.23 -9.90
CA MET A 1 2.73 17.28 -11.10
C MET A 1 3.47 16.89 -12.39
N PRO A 2 4.61 17.51 -12.80
CA PRO A 2 5.23 17.18 -14.10
C PRO A 2 5.72 15.73 -14.18
N LEU A 3 6.31 15.19 -13.10
CA LEU A 3 6.81 13.82 -13.06
C LEU A 3 5.72 12.77 -13.34
N CYS A 4 4.56 12.90 -12.69
CA CYS A 4 3.44 11.98 -12.87
C CYS A 4 2.97 11.96 -14.33
N VAL A 5 2.80 13.14 -14.94
CA VAL A 5 2.37 13.28 -16.34
C VAL A 5 3.37 12.65 -17.30
N THR A 6 4.68 12.88 -17.09
CA THR A 6 5.72 12.28 -17.94
C THR A 6 5.78 10.77 -17.83
N LEU A 7 5.53 10.22 -16.64
CA LEU A 7 5.52 8.77 -16.42
C LEU A 7 4.28 8.13 -17.05
N THR A 8 3.09 8.68 -16.81
CA THR A 8 1.85 8.15 -17.39
C THR A 8 1.86 8.24 -18.91
N PHE A 9 2.42 9.33 -19.48
CA PHE A 9 2.54 9.48 -20.93
C PHE A 9 3.51 8.44 -21.53
N THR A 10 4.68 8.25 -20.93
CA THR A 10 5.69 7.30 -21.44
C THR A 10 5.21 5.85 -21.34
N ILE A 11 4.60 5.48 -20.21
CA ILE A 11 4.06 4.12 -20.01
C ILE A 11 2.85 3.88 -20.93
N GLY A 12 1.96 4.88 -21.07
CA GLY A 12 0.82 4.82 -21.98
C GLY A 12 1.24 4.73 -23.46
N LEU A 13 2.34 5.40 -23.84
CA LEU A 13 2.88 5.33 -25.20
C LEU A 13 3.33 3.91 -25.55
N MET A 14 3.95 3.19 -24.61
CA MET A 14 4.33 1.79 -24.83
C MET A 14 3.11 0.90 -25.12
N SER A 15 2.00 1.15 -24.43
CA SER A 15 0.72 0.46 -24.66
C SER A 15 0.06 0.84 -25.99
N ALA A 16 0.20 2.08 -26.45
CA ALA A 16 -0.30 2.52 -27.75
C ALA A 16 0.51 1.95 -28.93
N LEU A 17 1.78 1.63 -28.73
CA LEU A 17 2.66 1.06 -29.77
C LEU A 17 2.44 -0.45 -29.99
N ASN A 18 1.94 -1.17 -28.98
CA ASN A 18 1.64 -2.59 -29.09
C ASN A 18 0.34 -2.92 -28.34
N ILE A 19 -0.69 -3.29 -29.11
CA ILE A 19 -2.02 -3.63 -28.57
C ILE A 19 -1.97 -4.85 -27.64
N ASP A 20 -1.07 -5.81 -27.88
CA ASP A 20 -0.93 -6.99 -27.03
C ASP A 20 -0.52 -6.61 -25.60
N ILE A 21 0.25 -5.53 -25.45
CA ILE A 21 0.64 -5.00 -24.13
C ILE A 21 -0.58 -4.43 -23.40
N LEU A 22 -1.47 -3.72 -24.13
CA LEU A 22 -2.70 -3.21 -23.55
C LEU A 22 -3.62 -4.35 -23.10
N THR A 23 -3.81 -5.37 -23.94
CA THR A 23 -4.67 -6.51 -23.65
C THR A 23 -4.21 -7.26 -22.40
N ASN A 24 -2.92 -7.60 -22.29
CA ASN A 24 -2.40 -8.28 -21.10
C ASN A 24 -2.48 -7.40 -19.83
N GLN A 25 -2.28 -6.07 -19.94
CA GLN A 25 -2.46 -5.18 -18.78
C GLN A 25 -3.92 -5.14 -18.33
N ASP A 26 -4.85 -4.90 -19.25
CA ASP A 26 -6.28 -4.84 -18.92
C ASP A 26 -6.77 -6.17 -18.33
N PHE A 27 -6.33 -7.28 -18.89
CA PHE A 27 -6.66 -8.63 -18.41
C PHE A 27 -6.20 -8.88 -16.96
N VAL A 28 -4.91 -8.65 -16.67
CA VAL A 28 -4.32 -8.93 -15.34
C VAL A 28 -4.84 -7.96 -14.28
N TRP A 29 -4.96 -6.68 -14.62
CA TRP A 29 -5.32 -5.63 -13.66
C TRP A 29 -6.83 -5.45 -13.53
N GLY A 30 -7.62 -5.81 -14.54
CA GLY A 30 -9.07 -5.89 -14.46
C GLY A 30 -9.52 -6.85 -13.36
N PHE A 31 -8.86 -8.01 -13.23
CA PHE A 31 -9.09 -8.92 -12.11
C PHE A 31 -8.74 -8.28 -10.75
N GLY A 32 -7.64 -7.52 -10.70
CA GLY A 32 -7.23 -6.77 -9.50
C GLY A 32 -8.29 -5.78 -9.03
N LEU A 33 -9.04 -5.19 -9.96
CA LEU A 33 -10.13 -4.27 -9.64
C LEU A 33 -11.30 -4.98 -8.94
N VAL A 34 -11.62 -6.23 -9.33
CA VAL A 34 -12.66 -7.04 -8.67
C VAL A 34 -12.23 -7.42 -7.25
N VAL A 35 -10.99 -7.87 -7.07
CA VAL A 35 -10.44 -8.18 -5.74
C VAL A 35 -10.43 -6.94 -4.83
N ASN A 36 -10.04 -5.78 -5.38
CA ASN A 36 -10.09 -4.51 -4.66
C ASN A 36 -11.53 -4.15 -4.23
N GLY A 37 -12.51 -4.30 -5.14
CA GLY A 37 -13.92 -4.13 -4.83
C GLY A 37 -14.41 -5.02 -3.68
N LEU A 38 -14.01 -6.29 -3.68
CA LEU A 38 -14.33 -7.22 -2.60
C LEU A 38 -13.73 -6.77 -1.26
N MET A 39 -12.49 -6.28 -1.26
CA MET A 39 -11.84 -5.73 -0.06
C MET A 39 -12.60 -4.52 0.48
N PHE A 40 -13.05 -3.61 -0.38
CA PHE A 40 -13.88 -2.48 0.03
C PHE A 40 -15.23 -2.91 0.60
N ILE A 41 -15.92 -3.85 -0.06
CA ILE A 41 -17.18 -4.40 0.46
C ILE A 41 -16.95 -5.06 1.83
N SER A 42 -15.86 -5.81 1.99
CA SER A 42 -15.51 -6.46 3.27
C SER A 42 -15.30 -5.44 4.38
N MET A 43 -14.68 -4.30 4.08
CA MET A 43 -14.47 -3.20 5.03
C MET A 43 -15.81 -2.58 5.46
N VAL A 44 -16.74 -2.37 4.51
CA VAL A 44 -18.08 -1.83 4.82
C VAL A 44 -18.87 -2.80 5.71
N VAL A 45 -18.76 -4.10 5.44
CA VAL A 45 -19.40 -5.15 6.26
C VAL A 45 -18.78 -5.20 7.66
N TYR A 46 -17.45 -5.08 7.78
CA TYR A 46 -16.73 -5.07 9.06
C TYR A 46 -17.12 -3.87 9.95
N VAL A 47 -17.21 -2.66 9.38
CA VAL A 47 -17.65 -1.46 10.11
C VAL A 47 -19.15 -1.53 10.45
N GLY A 48 -19.91 -2.27 9.64
CA GLY A 48 -21.35 -2.46 9.77
C GLY A 48 -22.11 -1.62 8.76
N ALA A 49 -22.74 -2.28 7.78
CA ALA A 49 -23.46 -1.64 6.68
C ALA A 49 -24.52 -0.62 7.14
N ALA A 50 -25.21 -0.90 8.25
CA ALA A 50 -26.20 0.01 8.82
C ALA A 50 -25.58 1.32 9.35
N LYS A 51 -24.44 1.22 10.04
CA LYS A 51 -23.69 2.39 10.55
C LYS A 51 -23.07 3.16 9.40
N PHE A 52 -22.52 2.46 8.41
CA PHE A 52 -21.97 3.06 7.20
C PHE A 52 -23.04 3.85 6.44
N ARG A 53 -24.22 3.25 6.20
CA ARG A 53 -25.33 3.94 5.53
C ARG A 53 -25.83 5.15 6.32
N ALA A 54 -26.05 5.01 7.62
CA ALA A 54 -26.60 6.10 8.43
C ALA A 54 -25.61 7.27 8.55
N VAL A 55 -24.38 6.99 8.97
CA VAL A 55 -23.41 8.03 9.31
C VAL A 55 -22.69 8.56 8.08
N LEU A 56 -22.20 7.71 7.17
CA LEU A 56 -21.38 8.15 6.03
C LEU A 56 -22.20 8.65 4.84
N VAL A 57 -23.38 8.06 4.60
CA VAL A 57 -24.19 8.43 3.42
C VAL A 57 -25.29 9.42 3.80
N ASN A 58 -26.13 9.10 4.78
CA ASN A 58 -27.33 9.90 5.06
C ASN A 58 -27.07 11.15 5.91
N ASP A 59 -26.08 11.14 6.81
CA ASP A 59 -25.78 12.29 7.67
C ASP A 59 -24.82 13.30 6.99
N PHE A 60 -23.93 12.86 6.10
CA PHE A 60 -23.06 13.76 5.31
C PHE A 60 -23.67 14.19 3.98
N GLY A 61 -24.71 13.53 3.50
CA GLY A 61 -25.44 13.91 2.29
C GLY A 61 -26.29 15.16 2.55
N LEU A 62 -25.76 16.34 2.24
CA LEU A 62 -26.55 17.57 2.26
C LEU A 62 -27.53 17.54 1.07
N ASP A 63 -28.82 17.38 1.39
CA ASP A 63 -29.96 17.49 0.45
C ASP A 63 -30.09 16.37 -0.61
N ASP A 64 -29.51 15.18 -0.35
CA ASP A 64 -29.59 14.02 -1.26
C ASP A 64 -30.60 12.94 -0.80
N TRP A 65 -30.99 12.05 -1.72
CA TRP A 65 -31.92 10.95 -1.47
C TRP A 65 -31.35 9.97 -0.44
N LYS A 66 -32.09 9.75 0.66
CA LYS A 66 -31.66 8.82 1.71
C LYS A 66 -31.60 7.40 1.20
N LEU A 67 -30.45 6.77 1.38
CA LEU A 67 -30.23 5.41 0.94
C LEU A 67 -31.12 4.45 1.74
N SER A 68 -31.84 3.57 1.06
CA SER A 68 -32.82 2.67 1.67
C SER A 68 -32.15 1.52 2.43
N LYS A 69 -32.89 0.88 3.35
CA LYS A 69 -32.40 -0.29 4.09
C LYS A 69 -32.10 -1.49 3.19
N THR A 70 -32.71 -1.56 2.01
CA THR A 70 -32.47 -2.64 1.03
C THR A 70 -31.01 -2.66 0.56
N TRP A 71 -30.36 -1.51 0.50
CA TRP A 71 -28.93 -1.43 0.16
C TRP A 71 -28.04 -2.19 1.15
N GLU A 72 -28.39 -2.18 2.45
CA GLU A 72 -27.63 -2.92 3.46
C GLU A 72 -27.63 -4.42 3.18
N TRP A 73 -28.75 -4.95 2.69
CA TRP A 73 -28.88 -6.37 2.33
C TRP A 73 -28.06 -6.70 1.08
N VAL A 74 -28.08 -5.82 0.07
CA VAL A 74 -27.29 -5.97 -1.16
C VAL A 74 -25.80 -6.02 -0.86
N ILE A 75 -25.29 -5.06 -0.07
CA ILE A 75 -23.86 -4.99 0.26
C ILE A 75 -23.42 -6.14 1.15
N LYS A 76 -24.29 -6.61 2.06
CA LYS A 76 -23.94 -7.67 2.99
C LYS A 76 -23.94 -9.07 2.36
N PHE A 77 -24.81 -9.30 1.38
CA PHE A 77 -25.02 -10.65 0.84
C PHE A 77 -24.84 -10.70 -0.68
N VAL A 78 -25.55 -9.87 -1.44
CA VAL A 78 -25.54 -9.95 -2.92
C VAL A 78 -24.17 -9.63 -3.50
N ALA A 79 -23.59 -8.48 -3.14
CA ALA A 79 -22.34 -8.00 -3.71
C ALA A 79 -21.12 -8.91 -3.40
N PRO A 80 -20.95 -9.45 -2.16
CA PRO A 80 -19.92 -10.43 -1.89
C PRO A 80 -20.10 -11.73 -2.69
N ILE A 81 -21.34 -12.23 -2.80
CA ILE A 81 -21.64 -13.46 -3.55
C ILE A 81 -21.34 -13.26 -5.04
N GLU A 82 -21.77 -12.14 -5.60
CA GLU A 82 -21.51 -11.78 -7.00
C GLU A 82 -20.00 -11.70 -7.28
N ALA A 83 -19.23 -10.99 -6.44
CA ALA A 83 -17.79 -10.88 -6.60
C ALA A 83 -17.10 -12.26 -6.55
N VAL A 84 -17.46 -13.12 -5.59
CA VAL A 84 -16.90 -14.48 -5.50
C VAL A 84 -17.30 -15.33 -6.69
N ALA A 85 -18.57 -15.26 -7.11
CA ALA A 85 -19.06 -16.00 -8.28
C ALA A 85 -18.33 -15.59 -9.56
N LEU A 86 -18.10 -14.29 -9.76
CA LEU A 86 -17.34 -13.77 -10.90
C LEU A 86 -15.88 -14.23 -10.87
N ILE A 87 -15.22 -14.21 -9.69
CA ILE A 87 -13.84 -14.69 -9.54
C ILE A 87 -13.75 -16.19 -9.87
N VAL A 88 -14.65 -17.00 -9.33
CA VAL A 88 -14.65 -18.46 -9.52
C VAL A 88 -15.01 -18.82 -10.96
N TRP A 89 -16.04 -18.19 -11.52
CA TRP A 89 -16.40 -18.37 -12.92
C TRP A 89 -15.20 -18.07 -13.81
N TRP A 90 -14.63 -16.87 -13.67
CA TRP A 90 -13.53 -16.43 -14.51
C TRP A 90 -12.34 -17.40 -14.45
N ALA A 91 -11.97 -17.88 -13.25
CA ALA A 91 -10.88 -18.85 -13.12
C ALA A 91 -11.18 -20.17 -13.84
N ILE A 92 -12.42 -20.66 -13.75
CA ILE A 92 -12.83 -21.91 -14.43
C ILE A 92 -12.87 -21.72 -15.95
N ASP A 93 -13.47 -20.62 -16.41
CA ASP A 93 -13.60 -20.28 -17.82
C ASP A 93 -12.22 -20.16 -18.48
N LEU A 94 -11.30 -19.47 -17.82
CA LEU A 94 -9.94 -19.29 -18.31
C LEU A 94 -9.19 -20.62 -18.45
N ILE A 95 -9.23 -21.45 -17.40
CA ILE A 95 -8.58 -22.77 -17.41
C ILE A 95 -9.19 -23.66 -18.51
N ASN A 96 -10.51 -23.63 -18.69
CA ASN A 96 -11.20 -24.47 -19.66
C ASN A 96 -10.97 -24.00 -21.10
N ALA A 97 -10.99 -22.69 -21.35
CA ALA A 97 -10.76 -22.12 -22.67
C ALA A 97 -9.37 -22.49 -23.19
N GLU A 98 -8.34 -22.35 -22.36
CA GLU A 98 -6.96 -22.70 -22.73
C GLU A 98 -6.81 -24.21 -22.96
N SER A 99 -7.39 -25.02 -22.06
CA SER A 99 -7.40 -26.48 -22.21
C SER A 99 -8.03 -26.96 -23.52
N ALA A 100 -8.99 -26.22 -24.07
CA ALA A 100 -9.67 -26.53 -25.32
C ALA A 100 -8.83 -26.18 -26.57
N GLU A 101 -7.99 -25.15 -26.49
CA GLU A 101 -7.12 -24.72 -27.58
C GLU A 101 -5.79 -25.50 -27.64
N GLY A 102 -5.54 -26.37 -26.65
CA GLY A 102 -4.34 -27.21 -26.58
C GLY A 102 -3.13 -26.51 -25.95
N GLU A 103 -3.26 -25.22 -25.62
CA GLU A 103 -2.33 -24.52 -24.74
C GLU A 103 -2.64 -24.89 -23.28
N LYS A 104 -1.60 -25.13 -22.49
CA LYS A 104 -1.78 -25.51 -21.09
C LYS A 104 -1.83 -24.24 -20.26
N TRP A 105 -2.71 -24.20 -19.25
CA TRP A 105 -2.89 -23.05 -18.36
C TRP A 105 -1.63 -22.56 -17.61
N TYR A 106 -0.59 -23.39 -17.58
CA TYR A 106 0.71 -23.09 -16.99
C TYR A 106 1.74 -22.57 -18.01
N ASP A 107 1.39 -22.49 -19.28
CA ASP A 107 2.25 -21.96 -20.34
C ASP A 107 2.25 -20.43 -20.31
N PHE A 108 3.28 -19.83 -20.91
CA PHE A 108 3.47 -18.38 -20.93
C PHE A 108 2.76 -17.74 -22.14
N GLY A 109 1.45 -17.87 -22.19
CA GLY A 109 0.58 -17.20 -23.17
C GLY A 109 0.16 -15.79 -22.71
N ARG A 110 -0.41 -15.00 -23.63
CA ARG A 110 -0.71 -13.57 -23.41
C ARG A 110 -1.78 -13.30 -22.36
N GLU A 111 -2.80 -14.15 -22.30
CA GLU A 111 -3.94 -14.01 -21.39
C GLU A 111 -3.99 -15.18 -20.40
N THR A 112 -2.82 -15.71 -20.03
CA THR A 112 -2.77 -16.92 -19.21
C THR A 112 -2.92 -16.66 -17.73
N PHE A 113 -3.49 -17.66 -17.06
CA PHE A 113 -3.58 -17.67 -15.60
C PHE A 113 -2.19 -17.57 -14.96
N MET A 114 -1.18 -18.24 -15.54
CA MET A 114 0.19 -18.23 -15.02
C MET A 114 0.86 -16.85 -15.13
N VAL A 115 0.68 -16.15 -16.26
CA VAL A 115 1.20 -14.79 -16.44
C VAL A 115 0.56 -13.82 -15.43
N THR A 116 -0.73 -13.98 -15.14
CA THR A 116 -1.42 -13.20 -14.10
C THR A 116 -0.77 -13.39 -12.73
N ILE A 117 -0.55 -14.63 -12.30
CA ILE A 117 0.07 -14.94 -11.00
C ILE A 117 1.50 -14.36 -10.93
N ILE A 118 2.29 -14.52 -11.98
CA ILE A 118 3.68 -14.06 -12.01
C ILE A 118 3.74 -12.53 -11.93
N GLN A 119 2.88 -11.82 -12.65
CA GLN A 119 2.83 -10.35 -12.58
C GLN A 119 2.47 -9.86 -11.18
N TRP A 120 1.51 -10.51 -10.52
CA TRP A 120 1.12 -10.19 -9.14
C TRP A 120 2.24 -10.49 -8.14
N LEU A 121 2.91 -11.64 -8.28
CA LEU A 121 4.05 -12.00 -7.45
C LEU A 121 5.21 -11.01 -7.65
N ALA A 122 5.50 -10.63 -8.89
CA ALA A 122 6.52 -9.65 -9.23
C ALA A 122 6.21 -8.28 -8.58
N LEU A 123 4.95 -7.84 -8.63
CA LEU A 123 4.51 -6.62 -7.96
C LEU A 123 4.69 -6.73 -6.43
N LEU A 124 4.31 -7.86 -5.82
CA LEU A 124 4.44 -8.07 -4.38
C LEU A 124 5.91 -8.01 -3.96
N VAL A 125 6.79 -8.69 -4.70
CA VAL A 125 8.24 -8.63 -4.47
C VAL A 125 8.77 -7.21 -4.61
N LEU A 126 8.34 -6.47 -5.63
CA LEU A 126 8.72 -5.07 -5.83
C LEU A 126 8.29 -4.20 -4.64
N LEU A 127 7.04 -4.34 -4.17
CA LEU A 127 6.52 -3.59 -3.03
C LEU A 127 7.27 -3.92 -1.74
N VAL A 128 7.54 -5.20 -1.48
CA VAL A 128 8.33 -5.64 -0.33
C VAL A 128 9.76 -5.09 -0.41
N ALA A 129 10.39 -5.13 -1.58
CA ALA A 129 11.72 -4.58 -1.79
C ALA A 129 11.75 -3.07 -1.52
N ILE A 130 10.80 -2.30 -2.06
CA ILE A 130 10.68 -0.86 -1.79
C ILE A 130 10.48 -0.62 -0.29
N ASN A 131 9.57 -1.37 0.35
CA ASN A 131 9.32 -1.23 1.79
C ASN A 131 10.59 -1.52 2.61
N MET A 132 11.34 -2.58 2.28
CA MET A 132 12.60 -2.91 2.94
C MET A 132 13.65 -1.80 2.75
N VAL A 133 13.75 -1.22 1.55
CA VAL A 133 14.64 -0.07 1.29
C VAL A 133 14.23 1.14 2.11
N VAL A 134 12.94 1.45 2.19
CA VAL A 134 12.41 2.57 2.98
C VAL A 134 12.69 2.36 4.47
N VAL A 135 12.38 1.17 5.01
CA VAL A 135 12.66 0.82 6.40
C VAL A 135 14.15 0.92 6.70
N PHE A 136 15.01 0.38 5.82
CA PHE A 136 16.46 0.50 5.95
C PHE A 136 16.92 1.97 5.96
N CYS A 137 16.39 2.80 5.07
CA CYS A 137 16.68 4.24 5.04
C CYS A 137 16.25 4.95 6.33
N ILE A 138 15.08 4.62 6.87
CA ILE A 138 14.56 5.22 8.12
C ILE A 138 15.42 4.79 9.31
N LEU A 139 15.75 3.49 9.42
CA LEU A 139 16.60 2.97 10.49
C LEU A 139 18.00 3.60 10.43
N ARG A 140 18.55 3.79 9.23
CA ARG A 140 19.84 4.46 9.04
C ARG A 140 19.81 5.92 9.47
N ARG A 141 18.71 6.64 9.22
CA ARG A 141 18.53 8.03 9.71
C ARG A 141 18.48 8.10 11.23
N ARG A 142 17.68 7.23 11.88
CA ARG A 142 17.56 7.17 13.35
C ARG A 142 18.88 6.84 14.05
N GLY A 143 19.71 5.98 13.47
CA GLY A 143 21.03 5.68 14.02
C GLY A 143 21.94 6.92 14.08
N GLY A 144 21.95 7.72 13.01
CA GLY A 144 22.74 8.96 12.96
C GLY A 144 22.26 10.05 13.93
N GLU A 145 20.95 10.21 14.10
CA GLU A 145 20.39 11.11 15.12
C GLU A 145 20.74 10.67 16.54
N THR A 146 20.74 9.36 16.82
CA THR A 146 21.09 8.87 18.17
C THR A 146 22.55 9.13 18.49
N THR A 147 23.48 8.88 17.55
CA THR A 147 24.92 9.10 17.76
C THR A 147 25.24 10.57 18.01
N THR A 148 24.65 11.49 17.25
CA THR A 148 24.86 12.94 17.41
C THR A 148 24.34 13.46 18.75
N LEU A 149 23.23 12.89 19.25
CA LEU A 149 22.64 13.25 20.54
C LEU A 149 23.50 12.76 21.72
N LEU A 150 24.07 11.56 21.61
CA LEU A 150 25.00 11.03 22.61
C LEU A 150 26.29 11.85 22.68
N GLU A 151 26.87 12.20 21.51
CA GLU A 151 28.04 13.06 21.46
C GLU A 151 27.77 14.46 22.06
N LYS A 152 26.59 15.03 21.80
CA LYS A 152 26.17 16.30 22.41
C LYS A 152 25.98 16.19 23.93
N TYR A 153 25.46 15.06 24.43
CA TYR A 153 25.28 14.85 25.87
C TYR A 153 26.63 14.67 26.60
N ASP A 154 27.54 13.90 26.01
CA ASP A 154 28.88 13.66 26.56
C ASP A 154 29.70 14.95 26.62
N THR A 155 29.62 15.79 25.58
CA THR A 155 30.31 17.09 25.55
C THR A 155 29.78 18.08 26.60
N LEU A 156 28.46 18.15 26.79
CA LEU A 156 27.85 18.97 27.86
C LEU A 156 28.26 18.49 29.26
N THR A 157 28.26 17.16 29.47
CA THR A 157 28.65 16.58 30.76
C THR A 157 30.14 16.85 31.06
N ALA A 158 30.99 16.81 30.03
CA ALA A 158 32.40 17.13 30.15
C ALA A 158 32.63 18.61 30.51
N SER A 159 31.91 19.56 29.88
CA SER A 159 32.04 20.99 30.19
C SER A 159 31.62 21.29 31.62
N ASP A 160 30.48 20.74 32.07
CA ASP A 160 29.97 20.93 33.44
C ASP A 160 30.96 20.38 34.48
N THR A 161 31.59 19.26 34.19
CA THR A 161 32.58 18.63 35.08
C THR A 161 33.86 19.48 35.18
N VAL A 162 34.30 20.09 34.07
CA VAL A 162 35.45 21.01 34.04
C VAL A 162 35.13 22.30 34.81
N GLU A 163 33.96 22.91 34.58
CA GLU A 163 33.52 24.12 35.27
C GLU A 163 33.47 23.91 36.80
N ARG A 164 32.87 22.80 37.26
CA ARG A 164 32.85 22.42 38.68
C ARG A 164 34.25 22.18 39.28
N ARG A 165 35.24 21.77 38.47
CA ARG A 165 36.63 21.64 38.93
C ARG A 165 37.30 23.01 39.05
N GLN A 166 37.08 23.92 38.10
CA GLN A 166 37.61 25.28 38.14
C GLN A 166 37.08 26.06 39.35
N LEU A 167 35.76 26.03 39.59
CA LEU A 167 35.15 26.70 40.75
C LEU A 167 35.72 26.21 42.08
N ARG A 168 35.90 24.89 42.23
CA ARG A 168 36.49 24.28 43.43
C ARG A 168 37.94 24.71 43.65
N ASN A 169 38.74 24.75 42.58
CA ASN A 169 40.13 25.16 42.66
C ASN A 169 40.26 26.66 42.94
N GLY A 170 39.39 27.50 42.38
CA GLY A 170 39.35 28.94 42.66
C GLY A 170 38.98 29.26 44.11
N GLN A 171 37.93 28.63 44.65
CA GLN A 171 37.56 28.80 46.06
C GLN A 171 38.64 28.30 47.04
N SER A 172 39.38 27.27 46.65
CA SER A 172 40.47 26.74 47.50
C SER A 172 41.70 27.67 47.56
N ILE A 173 41.83 28.63 46.64
CA ILE A 173 42.89 29.65 46.63
C ILE A 173 42.50 30.86 47.50
N GLU A 174 41.24 31.31 47.48
CA GLU A 174 40.77 32.42 48.33
C GLU A 174 40.80 32.12 49.83
N ILE A 175 40.61 30.86 50.24
CA ILE A 175 40.59 30.47 51.68
C ILE A 175 42.01 30.39 52.29
N LYS A 176 43.06 30.43 51.47
CA LYS A 176 44.47 30.32 51.91
C LYS A 176 45.22 31.66 51.97
N MET A 177 44.56 32.79 51.69
CA MET A 177 45.12 34.13 51.72
C MET A 177 44.62 34.90 52.95
#